data_AF-A0A916MA06-F1
#
_entry.id   AF-A0A916MA06-F1
#
_cell.length_a   1.000
_cell.length_b   1.000
_cell.length_c   1.000
_cell.angle_alpha   90.00
_cell.angle_beta   90.00
_cell.angle_gamma   90.00
#
_symmetry.space_group_name_H-M   'P 1'
#
loop_
_entity.id
_entity.type
_entity.pdbx_description
1 polymer ?
#
loop_
_entity_poly.entity_id
_entity_poly.type
_entity_poly.pdbx_seq_one_letter_code
_entity_poly.pdbx_strand_id
1 'polypeptide(L)'
;MELKPIRTKKDYQAALAEAERLWDSPAKSPEADRLGVLVMLIEDYERQHYPIPDPDPIEFLTHVMENRGLTRKNLEPYIGPRGRVSDILNRTRPLTLGMIRLLADGLKLPAEVLIQPYELRKEAA
;
A
#
# COMPACT_ATOMS: atom_id res chain seq x y z
N MET A 1 4.19 -1.37 -36.18
CA MET A 1 3.28 -1.09 -35.04
C MET A 1 3.26 0.42 -34.83
N GLU A 2 2.09 1.05 -34.75
CA GLU A 2 2.01 2.42 -34.25
C GLU A 2 1.96 2.39 -32.72
N LEU A 3 3.09 2.65 -32.07
CA LEU A 3 3.16 2.87 -30.63
C LEU A 3 2.42 4.18 -30.30
N LYS A 4 1.44 4.12 -29.40
CA LYS A 4 0.67 5.28 -28.95
C LYS A 4 0.65 5.33 -27.43
N PRO A 5 0.83 6.52 -26.81
CA PRO A 5 0.67 6.68 -25.38
C PRO A 5 -0.76 6.32 -24.92
N ILE A 6 -0.88 5.76 -23.71
CA ILE A 6 -2.17 5.56 -23.05
C ILE A 6 -2.54 6.87 -22.36
N ARG A 7 -3.59 7.56 -22.83
CA ARG A 7 -4.01 8.86 -22.29
C ARG A 7 -5.39 8.83 -21.67
N THR A 8 -6.22 7.89 -22.10
CA THR A 8 -7.60 7.78 -21.66
C THR A 8 -7.88 6.41 -21.07
N LYS A 9 -8.94 6.31 -20.26
CA LYS A 9 -9.43 5.03 -19.76
C LYS A 9 -9.76 4.05 -20.89
N LYS A 10 -10.20 4.53 -22.06
CA LYS A 10 -10.48 3.69 -23.23
C LYS A 10 -9.19 3.08 -23.80
N ASP A 11 -8.13 3.88 -23.92
CA ASP A 11 -6.81 3.40 -24.38
C ASP A 11 -6.26 2.36 -23.40
N TYR A 12 -6.42 2.61 -22.10
CA TYR A 12 -5.99 1.72 -21.03
C TYR A 12 -6.68 0.36 -21.11
N GLN A 13 -8.01 0.34 -21.26
CA GLN A 13 -8.77 -0.91 -21.41
C GLN A 13 -8.41 -1.67 -22.69
N ALA A 14 -8.16 -0.95 -23.79
CA ALA A 14 -7.70 -1.59 -25.03
C ALA A 14 -6.28 -2.18 -24.89
N ALA A 15 -5.39 -1.50 -24.15
CA ALA A 15 -4.05 -1.99 -23.87
C ALA A 15 -4.07 -3.23 -22.97
N LEU A 16 -4.90 -3.26 -21.92
CA LEU A 16 -5.09 -4.43 -21.06
C LEU A 16 -5.58 -5.64 -21.86
N ALA A 17 -6.61 -5.47 -22.69
CA ALA A 17 -7.14 -6.55 -23.51
C ALA A 17 -6.11 -7.08 -24.52
N GLU A 18 -5.25 -6.22 -25.06
CA GLU A 18 -4.17 -6.67 -25.93
C GLU A 18 -3.05 -7.37 -25.15
N ALA A 19 -2.68 -6.88 -23.97
CA ALA A 19 -1.70 -7.54 -23.11
C ALA A 19 -2.18 -8.95 -22.71
N GLU A 20 -3.46 -9.11 -22.36
CA GLU A 20 -4.06 -10.41 -22.07
C GLU A 20 -3.99 -11.36 -23.27
N ARG A 21 -4.28 -10.88 -24.48
CA ARG A 21 -4.14 -11.70 -25.71
C ARG A 21 -2.71 -12.15 -25.97
N LEU A 22 -1.72 -11.34 -25.59
CA LEU A 22 -0.30 -11.62 -25.81
C LEU A 22 0.35 -12.37 -24.65
N TRP A 23 -0.37 -12.65 -23.56
CA TRP A 23 0.18 -13.20 -22.31
C TRP A 23 0.95 -14.51 -22.50
N ASP A 24 0.40 -15.42 -23.31
CA ASP A 24 1.00 -16.74 -23.58
C ASP A 24 1.94 -16.74 -24.80
N SER A 25 2.38 -15.56 -25.27
CA SER A 25 3.27 -15.45 -26.42
C SER A 25 4.62 -16.14 -26.15
N PRO A 26 5.19 -16.87 -27.12
CA PRO A 26 6.47 -17.53 -26.94
C PRO A 26 7.58 -16.54 -26.53
N ALA A 27 8.43 -16.93 -25.58
CA ALA A 27 9.53 -16.07 -25.15
C ALA A 27 10.45 -15.69 -26.34
N LYS A 28 10.94 -14.44 -26.35
CA LYS A 28 11.78 -13.86 -27.41
C LYS A 28 11.09 -13.74 -28.79
N SER A 29 9.76 -13.83 -28.83
CA SER A 29 8.98 -13.50 -30.02
C SER A 29 8.74 -11.99 -30.12
N PRO A 30 8.46 -11.45 -31.32
CA PRO A 30 8.00 -10.07 -31.48
C PRO A 30 6.75 -9.75 -30.64
N GLU A 31 5.88 -10.72 -30.42
CA GLU A 31 4.69 -10.63 -29.59
C GLU A 31 5.04 -10.48 -28.09
N ALA A 32 6.05 -11.21 -27.61
CA ALA A 32 6.56 -11.06 -26.25
C ALA A 32 7.24 -9.69 -26.05
N ASP A 33 8.01 -9.21 -27.02
CA ASP A 33 8.60 -7.86 -26.97
C ASP A 33 7.50 -6.80 -26.95
N ARG A 34 6.43 -7.00 -27.74
CA ARG A 34 5.25 -6.13 -27.77
C ARG A 34 4.49 -6.12 -26.45
N LEU A 35 4.30 -7.29 -25.83
CA LEU A 35 3.71 -7.40 -24.50
C LEU A 35 4.53 -6.59 -23.49
N GLY A 36 5.86 -6.73 -23.51
CA GLY A 36 6.75 -5.97 -22.62
C GLY A 36 6.54 -4.45 -22.74
N VAL A 37 6.47 -3.92 -23.96
CA VAL A 37 6.23 -2.49 -24.18
C VAL A 37 4.82 -2.07 -23.72
N LEU A 38 3.80 -2.89 -23.97
CA LEU A 38 2.43 -2.61 -23.52
C LEU A 38 2.33 -2.57 -21.99
N VAL A 39 2.96 -3.52 -21.30
CA VAL A 39 3.01 -3.57 -19.84
C VAL A 39 3.66 -2.30 -19.28
N MET A 40 4.78 -1.84 -19.85
CA MET A 40 5.42 -0.59 -19.41
C MET A 40 4.51 0.64 -19.58
N LEU A 41 3.74 0.71 -20.66
CA LEU A 41 2.79 1.81 -20.89
C LEU A 41 1.58 1.74 -19.94
N ILE A 42 1.10 0.52 -19.65
CA ILE A 42 0.03 0.26 -18.68
C ILE A 42 0.48 0.71 -17.29
N GLU A 43 1.67 0.28 -16.85
CA GLU A 43 2.24 0.66 -15.55
C GLU A 43 2.41 2.17 -15.39
N ASP A 44 2.86 2.87 -16.43
CA ASP A 44 2.97 4.34 -16.41
C ASP A 44 1.60 5.01 -16.24
N TYR A 45 0.58 4.53 -16.95
CA TYR A 45 -0.78 5.04 -16.82
C TYR A 45 -1.37 4.75 -15.44
N GLU A 46 -1.21 3.53 -14.93
CA GLU A 46 -1.68 3.10 -13.61
C GLU A 46 -1.03 3.90 -12.50
N ARG A 47 0.28 4.15 -12.55
CA ARG A 47 0.98 4.97 -11.56
C ARG A 47 0.38 6.38 -11.43
N GLN A 48 -0.13 6.95 -12.52
CA GLN A 48 -0.70 8.28 -12.56
C GLN A 48 -2.19 8.31 -12.17
N HIS A 49 -2.95 7.26 -12.50
CA HIS A 49 -4.42 7.26 -12.39
C HIS A 49 -4.96 6.35 -11.28
N TYR A 50 -4.19 5.35 -10.89
CA TYR A 50 -4.51 4.34 -9.88
C TYR A 50 -3.34 4.20 -8.88
N PRO A 51 -2.90 5.28 -8.23
CA PRO A 51 -1.84 5.19 -7.24
C PRO A 51 -2.25 4.21 -6.14
N ILE A 52 -1.36 3.28 -5.80
CA ILE A 52 -1.54 2.43 -4.63
C ILE A 52 -1.36 3.35 -3.41
N PRO A 53 -2.42 3.60 -2.61
CA PRO A 53 -2.26 4.45 -1.44
C PRO A 53 -1.29 3.79 -0.46
N ASP A 54 -0.52 4.62 0.23
CA ASP A 54 0.29 4.11 1.34
C ASP A 54 -0.63 3.41 2.36
N PRO A 55 -0.16 2.31 2.97
CA PRO A 55 -0.98 1.56 3.90
C PRO A 55 -1.33 2.41 5.11
N ASP A 56 -2.58 2.31 5.56
CA ASP A 56 -3.03 2.94 6.79
C ASP A 56 -2.17 2.45 7.98
N PRO A 57 -1.61 3.35 8.81
CA PRO A 57 -0.72 2.96 9.90
C PRO A 57 -1.31 1.95 10.89
N ILE A 58 -2.62 2.04 11.15
CA ILE A 58 -3.30 1.19 12.12
C ILE A 58 -3.61 -0.19 11.52
N GLU A 59 -4.04 -0.24 10.26
CA GLU A 59 -4.18 -1.52 9.55
C GLU A 59 -2.82 -2.22 9.42
N PHE A 60 -1.78 -1.48 9.04
CA PHE A 60 -0.42 -1.99 8.97
C PHE A 60 0.04 -2.57 10.31
N LEU A 61 -0.12 -1.81 11.40
CA LEU A 61 0.26 -2.27 12.73
C LEU A 61 -0.54 -3.51 13.15
N THR A 62 -1.84 -3.56 12.85
CA THR A 62 -2.71 -4.71 13.14
C THR A 62 -2.26 -5.95 12.37
N HIS A 63 -1.95 -5.80 11.08
CA HIS A 63 -1.44 -6.89 10.26
C HIS A 63 -0.08 -7.41 10.76
N VAL A 64 0.81 -6.51 11.18
CA VAL A 64 2.08 -6.88 11.82
C VAL A 64 1.83 -7.66 13.11
N MET A 65 0.87 -7.22 13.93
CA MET A 65 0.52 -7.93 15.15
C MET A 65 0.02 -9.34 14.87
N GLU A 66 -0.85 -9.52 13.88
CA GLU A 66 -1.37 -10.84 13.48
C GLU A 66 -0.25 -11.76 12.99
N ASN A 67 0.55 -11.31 12.01
CA ASN A 67 1.61 -12.11 11.40
C ASN A 67 2.74 -12.47 12.36
N ARG A 68 3.03 -11.60 13.33
CA ARG A 68 4.10 -11.81 14.32
C ARG A 68 3.59 -12.33 15.66
N GLY A 69 2.29 -12.61 15.79
CA GLY A 69 1.67 -13.07 17.04
C GLY A 69 1.78 -12.08 18.20
N LEU A 70 1.87 -10.77 17.93
CA LEU A 70 1.99 -9.74 18.95
C LEU A 70 0.63 -9.43 19.56
N THR A 71 0.61 -9.31 20.89
CA THR A 71 -0.57 -8.86 21.63
C THR A 71 -0.50 -7.36 21.91
N ARG A 72 -1.63 -6.76 22.30
CA ARG A 72 -1.65 -5.34 22.75
C ARG A 72 -0.66 -5.07 23.88
N LYS A 73 -0.40 -6.06 24.75
CA LYS A 73 0.60 -5.94 25.84
C LYS A 73 2.02 -5.74 25.28
N ASN A 74 2.33 -6.36 24.15
CA ASN A 74 3.64 -6.22 23.51
C ASN A 74 3.87 -4.83 22.91
N LEU A 75 2.81 -4.04 22.70
CA LEU A 75 2.91 -2.66 22.21
C LEU A 75 3.12 -1.63 23.32
N GLU A 76 2.91 -2.01 24.59
CA GLU A 76 2.99 -1.08 25.72
C GLU A 76 4.35 -0.36 25.85
N PRO A 77 5.51 -1.01 25.61
CA PRO A 77 6.80 -0.33 25.64
C PRO A 77 6.96 0.79 24.60
N TYR A 78 6.20 0.75 23.51
CA TYR A 78 6.34 1.69 22.39
C TYR A 78 5.26 2.78 22.38
N ILE A 79 4.05 2.41 22.81
CA ILE A 79 2.88 3.29 22.77
C ILE A 79 2.53 3.83 24.16
N GLY A 80 2.76 3.05 25.21
CA GLY A 80 2.41 3.36 26.60
C GLY A 80 1.37 2.39 27.18
N PRO A 81 0.62 2.78 28.23
CA PRO A 81 -0.25 1.85 28.95
C PRO A 81 -1.34 1.25 28.06
N ARG A 82 -1.85 0.07 28.45
CA ARG A 82 -2.86 -0.70 27.69
C ARG A 82 -4.05 0.12 27.17
N GLY A 83 -4.55 1.08 27.95
CA GLY A 83 -5.63 1.98 27.54
C GLY A 83 -5.26 2.80 26.30
N ARG A 84 -4.05 3.37 26.29
CA ARG A 84 -3.54 4.13 25.14
C ARG A 84 -3.30 3.26 23.91
N VAL A 85 -2.80 2.03 24.09
CA VAL A 85 -2.69 1.06 22.99
C VAL A 85 -4.06 0.81 22.37
N SER A 86 -5.09 0.64 23.20
CA SER A 86 -6.47 0.45 22.75
C SER A 86 -7.00 1.68 22.01
N ASP A 87 -6.79 2.89 22.54
CA ASP A 87 -7.24 4.13 21.89
C ASP A 87 -6.63 4.31 20.50
N ILE A 88 -5.33 4.02 20.36
CA ILE A 88 -4.59 4.12 19.11
C ILE A 88 -5.11 3.10 18.08
N LEU A 89 -5.21 1.82 18.47
CA LEU A 89 -5.71 0.77 17.58
C LEU A 89 -7.18 0.97 17.20
N ASN A 90 -7.98 1.61 18.06
CA ASN A 90 -9.38 1.96 17.75
C ASN A 90 -9.52 3.31 17.04
N ARG A 91 -8.41 3.96 16.69
CA ARG A 91 -8.37 5.26 16.00
C ARG A 91 -9.04 6.39 16.77
N THR A 92 -9.19 6.29 18.09
CA THR A 92 -9.71 7.40 18.92
C THR A 92 -8.60 8.38 19.32
N ARG A 93 -7.33 7.95 19.18
CA ARG A 93 -6.14 8.81 19.32
C ARG A 93 -5.18 8.60 18.15
N PRO A 94 -4.43 9.64 17.74
CA PRO A 94 -3.38 9.50 16.75
C PRO A 94 -2.07 9.00 17.36
N LEU A 95 -1.28 8.28 16.55
CA LEU A 95 0.12 8.00 16.85
C LEU A 95 0.90 9.32 16.96
N THR A 96 1.73 9.43 17.99
CA THR A 96 2.66 10.56 18.12
C THR A 96 4.00 10.22 17.48
N LEU A 97 4.76 11.23 17.08
CA LEU A 97 6.10 11.03 16.51
C LEU A 97 7.04 10.22 17.44
N GLY A 98 6.90 10.39 18.76
CA GLY A 98 7.65 9.59 19.74
C GLY A 98 7.29 8.10 19.67
N MET A 99 5.99 7.78 19.59
CA MET A 99 5.52 6.40 19.44
C MET A 99 5.99 5.80 18.12
N ILE A 100 5.91 6.57 17.02
CA ILE A 100 6.37 6.14 15.70
C ILE A 100 7.84 5.73 15.74
N ARG A 101 8.71 6.57 16.34
CA ARG A 101 10.15 6.25 16.49
C ARG A 101 10.36 4.98 17.31
N LEU A 102 9.67 4.85 18.44
CA LEU A 102 9.79 3.66 19.29
C LEU A 102 9.32 2.38 18.58
N LEU A 103 8.22 2.45 17.83
CA LEU A 103 7.71 1.34 17.03
C LEU A 103 8.67 0.99 15.89
N ALA A 104 9.18 1.99 15.17
CA ALA A 104 10.15 1.79 14.09
C ALA A 104 11.43 1.13 14.61
N ASP A 105 11.99 1.63 15.71
CA ASP A 105 13.25 1.13 16.26
C ASP A 105 13.09 -0.23 16.92
N GLY A 106 12.04 -0.38 17.75
CA GLY A 106 11.82 -1.55 18.59
C GLY A 106 11.24 -2.75 17.84
N LEU A 107 10.36 -2.51 16.87
CA LEU A 107 9.72 -3.57 16.08
C LEU A 107 10.23 -3.63 14.64
N LYS A 108 11.21 -2.79 14.26
CA LYS A 108 11.75 -2.72 12.88
C LYS A 108 10.65 -2.50 11.86
N LEU A 109 9.80 -1.51 12.13
CA LEU A 109 8.69 -1.11 11.28
C LEU A 109 9.09 0.08 10.40
N PRO A 110 8.64 0.15 9.13
CA PRO A 110 8.89 1.29 8.27
C PRO A 110 8.25 2.55 8.84
N ALA A 111 9.06 3.57 9.12
CA ALA A 111 8.58 4.83 9.66
C ALA A 111 7.74 5.60 8.63
N GLU A 112 8.03 5.42 7.34
CA GLU A 112 7.30 6.05 6.23
C GLU A 112 5.84 5.59 6.17
N VAL A 113 5.55 4.36 6.62
CA VAL A 113 4.18 3.85 6.75
C VAL A 113 3.52 4.41 7.99
N LEU A 114 4.21 4.39 9.14
CA LEU A 114 3.63 4.79 10.42
C LEU A 114 3.32 6.30 10.53
N ILE A 115 3.98 7.13 9.72
CA ILE A 115 3.79 8.59 9.70
C ILE A 115 2.65 9.04 8.79
N GLN A 116 2.04 8.13 8.02
CA GLN A 116 0.98 8.49 7.08
C GLN A 116 -0.24 9.05 7.82
N PRO A 117 -0.93 10.05 7.25
CA PRO A 117 -2.18 10.53 7.81
C PRO A 117 -3.24 9.43 7.75
N TYR A 118 -4.07 9.34 8.78
CA TYR A 118 -5.21 8.43 8.82
C TYR A 118 -6.37 9.03 9.58
N GLU A 119 -7.58 8.61 9.21
CA GLU A 119 -8.81 9.11 9.81
C GLU A 119 -8.99 8.58 11.23
N LEU A 120 -9.26 9.49 12.15
CA LEU A 120 -9.66 9.16 13.51
C LEU A 120 -11.15 8.88 13.57
N ARG A 121 -11.53 7.89 14.37
CA ARG A 121 -12.94 7.62 14.67
C ARG A 121 -13.47 8.82 15.45
N LYS A 122 -14.43 9.54 14.85
CA LYS A 122 -15.19 10.56 15.57
C LYS A 122 -15.96 9.85 16.69
N GLU A 123 -15.82 10.32 17.93
CA GLU A 123 -16.69 9.86 19.01
C GLU A 123 -18.14 10.13 18.60
N ALA A 124 -19.01 9.14 18.79
CA ALA A 124 -20.44 9.37 18.66
C ALA A 124 -20.80 10.41 19.72
N ALA A 125 -21.28 11.58 19.26
CA ALA A 125 -21.75 12.66 20.11
C ALA A 125 -22.91 12.22 21.01
#